data_AF-A0A059E6Z3-F1
#
_entry.id   AF-A0A059E6Z3-F1
#
_cell.length_a   1.000
_cell.length_b   1.000
_cell.length_c   1.000
_cell.angle_alpha   90.00
_cell.angle_beta   90.00
_cell.angle_gamma   90.00
#
_symmetry.space_group_name_H-M   'P 1'
#
loop_
_entity.id
_entity.type
_entity.pdbx_description
1 polymer ?
#
loop_
_entity_poly.entity_id
_entity_poly.type
_entity_poly.pdbx_seq_one_letter_code
_entity_poly.pdbx_strand_id
1 'polypeptide(L)'
;MKPTRLLLLASAALMLSACDFVRFPGDGGPSPTTPDAGPAVPPGAPGPPPPSAPVDNPYGADGEDTPATPVDDAEDSVDFPGTDDVEDGRDPIDADTPATDPTDVDTPTDEVPDADTPETDPVTPPEDDNAPDQDTDPETDADTNMDTDTETPGDTLDDTDIPVEDVSDDGDGADSLPDPVAPVEPTFSYFEAGALLPGSGQGAPEQIAYAPDLVFPIADAPTYLQSQVFSFGGGVAGGDQCDSRNYAYPWRDNFCEVRSANRTSPYCPQPKVHQGQDIRVGTPQECNTLRRTAATDRTLHKVVAVSDGVISHVGTYSVNLRAGGRIFKYMHMNMDKLQVKAGDPVEAGQHIGYVSNDFGGTPTTFHLHFEITQNDGGAGWVHVPPYLSLAQAYERREGGPGEVVEAGNVGVATTPFVIPEGMEIIE
;
A
#
# COMPACT_ATOMS: atom_id res chain seq x y z
N MET A 1 -55.28 40.19 11.33
CA MET A 1 -55.65 39.17 12.35
C MET A 1 -54.35 38.62 12.96
N LYS A 2 -54.17 38.80 14.27
CA LYS A 2 -53.22 38.09 15.16
C LYS A 2 -54.07 37.11 16.00
N PRO A 3 -53.55 35.97 16.49
CA PRO A 3 -52.49 35.90 17.53
C PRO A 3 -51.40 34.85 17.20
N THR A 4 -50.15 34.80 17.71
CA THR A 4 -49.45 35.20 18.95
C THR A 4 -49.65 34.28 20.19
N ARG A 5 -48.61 33.46 20.45
CA ARG A 5 -48.00 33.00 21.75
C ARG A 5 -48.78 32.07 22.71
N LEU A 6 -48.11 31.01 23.20
CA LEU A 6 -47.65 30.73 24.60
C LEU A 6 -47.23 29.24 24.73
N LEU A 7 -45.98 28.85 25.01
CA LEU A 7 -45.25 28.72 26.29
C LEU A 7 -45.84 27.70 27.32
N LEU A 8 -45.11 26.60 27.58
CA LEU A 8 -45.05 25.79 28.83
C LEU A 8 -44.02 24.64 28.58
N LEU A 9 -42.76 24.69 29.03
CA LEU A 9 -42.18 24.46 30.37
C LEU A 9 -42.51 23.10 31.03
N ALA A 10 -41.45 22.29 31.14
CA ALA A 10 -41.10 21.33 32.19
C ALA A 10 -41.89 20.01 32.32
N SER A 11 -41.19 18.90 32.08
CA SER A 11 -41.24 17.69 32.92
C SER A 11 -39.88 17.01 32.88
N ALA A 12 -39.34 16.76 34.06
CA ALA A 12 -37.99 16.28 34.33
C ALA A 12 -37.99 14.80 34.71
N ALA A 13 -36.82 14.19 34.50
CA ALA A 13 -36.19 13.09 35.27
C ALA A 13 -36.58 11.62 35.02
N LEU A 14 -35.53 10.79 35.11
CA LEU A 14 -35.38 9.32 34.98
C LEU A 14 -35.20 8.85 33.52
N MET A 15 -34.00 8.47 33.06
CA MET A 15 -33.19 7.36 33.56
C MET A 15 -31.67 7.61 33.40
N LEU A 16 -30.91 7.50 34.50
CA LEU A 16 -29.51 7.08 34.45
C LEU A 16 -29.47 5.55 34.45
N SER A 17 -28.91 4.94 33.40
CA SER A 17 -27.98 3.82 33.53
C SER A 17 -27.44 3.39 32.16
N ALA A 18 -26.14 3.10 32.12
CA ALA A 18 -25.41 2.39 31.08
C ALA A 18 -25.01 3.18 29.82
N CYS A 19 -24.00 4.05 29.98
CA CYS A 19 -22.96 4.16 28.96
C CYS A 19 -22.06 2.93 29.11
N ASP A 20 -22.24 1.91 28.28
CA ASP A 20 -21.23 0.86 28.14
C ASP A 20 -20.33 1.24 26.95
N PHE A 21 -19.13 1.69 27.30
CA PHE A 21 -18.03 1.89 26.37
C PHE A 21 -17.70 0.54 25.72
N VAL A 22 -17.78 0.46 24.40
CA VAL A 22 -17.14 -0.60 23.64
C VAL A 22 -15.63 -0.49 23.87
N ARG A 23 -15.08 -1.41 24.68
CA ARG A 23 -13.65 -1.58 24.89
C ARG A 23 -13.06 -2.41 23.75
N PHE A 24 -11.99 -1.91 23.15
CA PHE A 24 -11.15 -2.67 22.23
C PHE A 24 -10.16 -3.57 23.01
N PRO A 25 -9.81 -4.78 22.53
CA PRO A 25 -8.83 -5.64 23.19
C PRO A 25 -7.41 -5.12 22.97
N GLY A 26 -6.70 -4.73 24.04
CA GLY A 26 -5.29 -4.32 23.95
C GLY A 26 -4.71 -3.55 25.16
N ASP A 27 -5.55 -2.93 26.00
CA ASP A 27 -5.06 -2.16 27.16
C ASP A 27 -4.64 -3.08 28.32
N GLY A 28 -3.34 -3.09 28.62
CA GLY A 28 -2.66 -3.93 29.62
C GLY A 28 -3.14 -3.78 31.07
N GLY A 29 -4.38 -4.17 31.36
CA GLY A 29 -4.90 -4.44 32.70
C GLY A 29 -4.40 -5.77 33.28
N PRO A 30 -4.66 -6.04 34.58
CA PRO A 30 -4.16 -7.23 35.26
C PRO A 30 -4.65 -8.52 34.58
N SER A 31 -3.81 -9.56 34.62
CA SER A 31 -4.03 -10.82 33.91
C SER A 31 -5.44 -11.39 34.16
N PRO A 32 -6.13 -11.88 33.12
CA PRO A 32 -7.44 -12.49 33.28
C PRO A 32 -7.34 -13.73 34.16
N THR A 33 -8.33 -13.93 35.03
CA THR A 33 -8.51 -15.17 35.78
C THR A 33 -8.68 -16.33 34.80
N THR A 34 -7.94 -17.42 35.04
CA THR A 34 -7.97 -18.64 34.23
C THR A 34 -9.43 -19.10 34.01
N PRO A 35 -9.88 -19.30 32.76
CA PRO A 35 -11.19 -19.87 32.50
C PRO A 35 -11.27 -21.28 33.09
N ASP A 36 -12.46 -21.68 33.55
CA ASP A 36 -12.72 -23.05 34.00
C ASP A 36 -12.26 -24.05 32.93
N ALA A 37 -11.56 -25.10 33.39
CA ALA A 37 -11.08 -26.15 32.51
C ALA A 37 -12.27 -26.73 31.72
N GLY A 38 -12.14 -26.72 30.39
CA GLY A 38 -13.11 -27.37 29.50
C GLY A 38 -13.28 -28.86 29.83
N PRO A 39 -14.31 -29.52 29.25
CA PRO A 39 -14.65 -30.90 29.58
C PRO A 39 -13.44 -31.83 29.49
N ALA A 40 -13.23 -32.64 30.53
CA ALA A 40 -12.13 -33.61 30.56
C ALA A 40 -12.21 -34.56 29.35
N VAL A 41 -11.06 -34.84 28.74
CA VAL A 41 -10.93 -35.83 27.66
C VAL A 41 -11.45 -37.20 28.15
N PRO A 42 -12.33 -37.88 27.39
CA PRO A 42 -12.85 -39.18 27.80
C PRO A 42 -11.72 -40.21 28.01
N PRO A 43 -11.82 -41.10 29.00
CA PRO A 43 -10.85 -42.17 29.19
C PRO A 43 -10.74 -43.04 27.91
N GLY A 44 -9.56 -43.08 27.29
CA GLY A 44 -9.27 -43.94 26.14
C GLY A 44 -9.12 -43.26 24.78
N ALA A 45 -9.10 -41.91 24.70
CA ALA A 45 -8.74 -41.22 23.46
C ALA A 45 -7.25 -41.51 23.10
N PRO A 46 -6.94 -41.91 21.85
CA PRO A 46 -5.56 -42.08 21.41
C PRO A 46 -4.81 -40.74 21.48
N GLY A 47 -3.68 -40.70 22.17
CA GLY A 47 -2.82 -39.51 22.21
C GLY A 47 -2.23 -39.19 20.83
N PRO A 48 -1.81 -37.94 20.59
CA PRO A 48 -1.14 -37.56 19.34
C PRO A 48 0.10 -38.42 19.11
N PRO A 49 0.42 -38.77 17.85
CA PRO A 49 1.59 -39.58 17.55
C PRO A 49 2.88 -38.87 17.97
N PRO A 50 3.89 -39.60 18.50
CA PRO A 50 5.16 -39.01 18.88
C PRO A 50 5.92 -38.48 17.65
N PRO A 51 6.73 -37.42 17.81
CA PRO A 51 7.51 -36.83 16.72
C PRO A 51 8.52 -37.84 16.15
N SER A 52 8.68 -37.80 14.83
CA SER A 52 9.43 -38.79 14.02
C SER A 52 10.95 -38.60 14.00
N ALA A 53 11.52 -37.76 14.87
CA ALA A 53 12.97 -37.57 14.99
C ALA A 53 13.39 -37.37 16.47
N PRO A 54 14.50 -37.97 16.94
CA PRO A 54 15.01 -37.75 18.30
C PRO A 54 15.53 -36.33 18.45
N VAL A 55 15.10 -35.63 19.50
CA VAL A 55 15.76 -34.40 19.98
C VAL A 55 16.65 -34.77 21.16
N ASP A 56 17.96 -34.60 21.00
CA ASP A 56 18.90 -34.76 22.10
C ASP A 56 18.82 -33.55 23.04
N ASN A 57 18.38 -33.82 24.27
CA ASN A 57 18.50 -33.00 25.49
C ASN A 57 18.06 -31.52 25.43
N PRO A 58 16.75 -31.22 25.54
CA PRO A 58 16.27 -29.85 25.71
C PRO A 58 16.31 -29.34 27.17
N TYR A 59 16.69 -30.16 28.16
CA TYR A 59 16.79 -29.73 29.56
C TYR A 59 17.93 -30.44 30.27
N GLY A 60 19.11 -29.81 30.25
CA GLY A 60 20.21 -30.20 31.12
C GLY A 60 19.80 -30.10 32.59
N ALA A 61 19.94 -31.22 33.30
CA ALA A 61 20.20 -31.22 34.73
C ALA A 61 21.64 -30.67 34.95
N ASP A 62 22.08 -30.16 36.11
CA ASP A 62 21.77 -30.50 37.49
C ASP A 62 22.19 -29.32 38.41
N GLY A 63 21.55 -29.17 39.59
CA GLY A 63 22.03 -28.29 40.66
C GLY A 63 20.99 -27.93 41.73
N GLU A 64 20.73 -28.84 42.66
CA GLU A 64 19.82 -28.76 43.82
C GLU A 64 20.26 -27.77 44.93
N ASP A 65 19.24 -27.23 45.66
CA ASP A 65 19.12 -26.98 47.13
C ASP A 65 20.18 -26.14 47.88
N THR A 66 19.92 -25.17 48.78
CA THR A 66 18.79 -24.78 49.67
C THR A 66 19.07 -23.39 50.32
N PRO A 67 18.14 -22.76 51.09
CA PRO A 67 18.14 -21.33 51.42
C PRO A 67 18.63 -20.97 52.84
N ALA A 68 19.10 -19.72 53.03
CA ALA A 68 19.18 -19.05 54.34
C ALA A 68 19.16 -17.52 54.22
N THR A 69 18.31 -16.86 55.00
CA THR A 69 18.34 -15.43 55.36
C THR A 69 18.80 -15.30 56.84
N PRO A 70 18.83 -14.11 57.47
CA PRO A 70 19.57 -12.86 57.18
C PRO A 70 20.30 -12.32 58.45
N VAL A 71 21.32 -11.44 58.35
CA VAL A 71 21.66 -10.50 59.46
C VAL A 71 22.47 -9.28 59.00
N ASP A 72 22.05 -8.15 59.56
CA ASP A 72 22.65 -6.82 59.83
C ASP A 72 24.16 -6.58 59.57
N ASP A 73 24.49 -5.39 59.07
CA ASP A 73 25.07 -4.33 59.92
C ASP A 73 25.11 -2.97 59.20
N ALA A 74 24.82 -1.94 59.99
CA ALA A 74 24.72 -0.53 59.65
C ALA A 74 26.07 0.20 59.76
N GLU A 75 26.00 1.54 59.67
CA GLU A 75 26.97 2.57 60.10
C GLU A 75 27.83 3.12 58.93
N ASP A 76 27.97 4.42 58.67
CA ASP A 76 27.53 5.64 59.37
C ASP A 76 27.81 6.88 58.49
N SER A 77 27.05 7.96 58.73
CA SER A 77 27.42 9.40 58.65
C SER A 77 27.77 10.04 57.29
N VAL A 78 27.43 11.28 56.93
CA VAL A 78 26.80 12.49 57.52
C VAL A 78 26.58 13.46 56.33
N ASP A 79 25.39 14.00 56.08
CA ASP A 79 24.77 15.23 56.62
C ASP A 79 25.08 16.53 55.83
N PHE A 80 23.99 17.26 55.59
CA PHE A 80 23.70 18.48 54.78
C PHE A 80 24.16 19.78 55.53
N PRO A 81 24.00 21.06 55.05
CA PRO A 81 22.84 21.69 54.35
C PRO A 81 23.20 22.69 53.21
N GLY A 82 22.31 23.05 52.28
CA GLY A 82 21.17 24.01 52.37
C GLY A 82 21.67 25.45 52.13
N THR A 83 21.05 26.40 51.42
CA THR A 83 19.74 26.64 50.77
C THR A 83 19.95 27.81 49.78
N ASP A 84 19.03 28.05 48.84
CA ASP A 84 18.30 29.34 48.70
C ASP A 84 17.56 29.46 47.35
N ASP A 85 16.28 29.81 47.51
CA ASP A 85 15.22 30.05 46.54
C ASP A 85 15.37 31.33 45.71
N VAL A 86 14.81 31.36 44.49
CA VAL A 86 14.05 32.51 43.94
C VAL A 86 12.95 32.02 42.98
N GLU A 87 11.69 32.33 43.32
CA GLU A 87 10.47 32.29 42.48
C GLU A 87 10.42 33.45 41.46
N ASP A 88 9.84 33.20 40.28
CA ASP A 88 8.83 34.04 39.54
C ASP A 88 8.43 33.21 38.28
N GLY A 89 7.21 32.80 37.95
CA GLY A 89 5.87 33.27 38.29
C GLY A 89 5.20 33.89 37.05
N ARG A 90 4.61 33.11 36.11
CA ARG A 90 3.45 33.52 35.26
C ARG A 90 2.62 32.32 34.73
N ASP A 91 1.32 32.58 34.72
CA ASP A 91 0.11 31.75 34.60
C ASP A 91 -0.14 30.98 33.27
N PRO A 92 -1.12 30.04 33.27
CA PRO A 92 -1.38 29.06 32.22
C PRO A 92 -2.29 29.62 31.11
N ILE A 93 -2.20 29.07 29.89
CA ILE A 93 -3.20 29.31 28.85
C ILE A 93 -3.90 27.99 28.52
N ASP A 94 -5.23 28.09 28.61
CA ASP A 94 -6.28 27.14 28.32
C ASP A 94 -6.01 26.17 27.17
N ALA A 95 -6.29 24.90 27.46
CA ALA A 95 -6.65 23.89 26.49
C ALA A 95 -8.17 23.91 26.31
N ASP A 96 -8.64 24.36 25.15
CA ASP A 96 -9.93 23.96 24.57
C ASP A 96 -10.10 24.58 23.18
N THR A 97 -9.65 23.89 22.12
CA THR A 97 -10.29 23.90 20.79
C THR A 97 -9.81 22.67 20.00
N PRO A 98 -10.69 21.84 19.40
CA PRO A 98 -10.28 20.72 18.56
C PRO A 98 -9.66 21.24 17.27
N ALA A 99 -8.42 20.86 16.97
CA ALA A 99 -7.80 21.12 15.69
C ALA A 99 -8.46 20.24 14.62
N THR A 100 -9.31 20.85 13.80
CA THR A 100 -9.68 20.31 12.49
C THR A 100 -8.52 20.57 11.53
N ASP A 101 -7.92 19.50 11.02
CA ASP A 101 -6.87 19.56 10.00
C ASP A 101 -7.46 20.02 8.65
N PRO A 102 -7.01 21.15 8.07
CA PRO A 102 -7.46 21.57 6.75
C PRO A 102 -6.74 20.77 5.66
N THR A 103 -7.54 20.30 4.71
CA THR A 103 -7.14 19.70 3.44
C THR A 103 -5.99 20.44 2.76
N ASP A 104 -4.89 19.73 2.53
CA ASP A 104 -3.73 20.19 1.76
C ASP A 104 -4.08 20.19 0.25
N VAL A 105 -4.52 21.34 -0.24
CA VAL A 105 -4.76 21.60 -1.67
C VAL A 105 -4.15 22.95 -2.02
N ASP A 106 -2.86 22.98 -2.35
CA ASP A 106 -2.23 24.15 -2.97
C ASP A 106 -2.04 23.91 -4.47
N THR A 107 -2.87 24.57 -5.27
CA THR A 107 -2.58 24.89 -6.69
C THR A 107 -2.55 26.42 -6.80
N PRO A 108 -1.53 27.05 -7.43
CA PRO A 108 -1.46 28.50 -7.47
C PRO A 108 -2.46 29.07 -8.48
N THR A 109 -3.29 30.00 -8.04
CA THR A 109 -4.13 30.83 -8.92
C THR A 109 -3.50 32.23 -8.96
N ASP A 110 -3.03 32.65 -10.13
CA ASP A 110 -2.64 34.03 -10.38
C ASP A 110 -3.90 34.88 -10.57
N GLU A 111 -4.16 35.82 -9.65
CA GLU A 111 -5.09 36.93 -9.88
C GLU A 111 -4.30 38.24 -10.03
N VAL A 112 -4.59 38.98 -11.11
CA VAL A 112 -4.30 40.41 -11.26
C VAL A 112 -5.66 41.13 -11.30
N PRO A 113 -5.90 42.20 -10.51
CA PRO A 113 -7.17 42.92 -10.50
C PRO A 113 -7.13 44.15 -11.43
N ASP A 114 -8.25 44.47 -12.11
CA ASP A 114 -9.14 45.62 -11.79
C ASP A 114 -10.14 45.94 -12.92
N ALA A 115 -11.20 46.66 -12.53
CA ALA A 115 -12.56 46.64 -13.08
C ALA A 115 -12.99 47.76 -14.07
N ASP A 116 -14.25 47.62 -14.54
CA ASP A 116 -15.27 48.63 -14.94
C ASP A 116 -15.43 49.15 -16.41
N THR A 117 -16.32 48.46 -17.16
CA THR A 117 -17.60 48.86 -17.90
C THR A 117 -17.76 50.19 -18.69
N PRO A 118 -18.82 50.41 -19.54
CA PRO A 118 -19.69 49.52 -20.35
C PRO A 118 -20.11 50.05 -21.78
N GLU A 119 -20.85 49.20 -22.52
CA GLU A 119 -21.93 49.40 -23.53
C GLU A 119 -21.77 50.30 -24.79
N THR A 120 -22.05 49.73 -25.98
CA THR A 120 -23.01 50.27 -26.99
C THR A 120 -23.24 49.28 -28.14
N ASP A 121 -24.50 48.89 -28.32
CA ASP A 121 -25.15 48.49 -29.59
C ASP A 121 -26.20 49.59 -29.91
N PRO A 122 -26.88 49.70 -31.08
CA PRO A 122 -27.04 48.73 -32.19
C PRO A 122 -26.94 49.35 -33.61
N VAL A 123 -27.19 48.57 -34.67
CA VAL A 123 -28.14 48.86 -35.80
C VAL A 123 -27.92 47.88 -36.99
N THR A 124 -28.95 47.07 -37.28
CA THR A 124 -29.26 46.36 -38.55
C THR A 124 -30.18 47.23 -39.42
N PRO A 125 -30.25 47.12 -40.78
CA PRO A 125 -31.10 46.12 -41.50
C PRO A 125 -30.69 45.87 -43.01
N PRO A 126 -31.53 45.28 -43.92
CA PRO A 126 -32.23 43.99 -43.96
C PRO A 126 -31.98 43.16 -45.26
N GLU A 127 -32.89 42.20 -45.51
CA GLU A 127 -32.86 40.90 -46.23
C GLU A 127 -33.26 40.89 -47.75
N ASP A 128 -33.45 39.65 -48.26
CA ASP A 128 -34.13 39.14 -49.49
C ASP A 128 -33.22 38.78 -50.70
N ASP A 129 -33.38 37.66 -51.45
CA ASP A 129 -34.33 36.53 -51.43
C ASP A 129 -33.92 35.43 -52.45
N ASN A 130 -34.53 34.24 -52.33
CA ASN A 130 -34.77 33.17 -53.33
C ASN A 130 -33.81 31.96 -53.53
N ALA A 131 -34.38 30.77 -53.26
CA ALA A 131 -34.03 29.43 -53.76
C ALA A 131 -35.07 29.01 -54.87
N PRO A 132 -35.25 27.74 -55.33
CA PRO A 132 -34.42 26.52 -55.44
C PRO A 132 -34.54 25.80 -56.84
N ASP A 133 -33.82 24.67 -57.05
CA ASP A 133 -34.20 23.39 -57.75
C ASP A 133 -32.91 22.63 -58.14
N GLN A 134 -32.61 21.42 -57.64
CA GLN A 134 -33.14 20.06 -57.89
C GLN A 134 -32.47 19.26 -59.04
N ASP A 135 -32.16 18.01 -58.67
CA ASP A 135 -32.08 16.77 -59.45
C ASP A 135 -30.90 16.50 -60.42
N THR A 136 -30.05 15.51 -60.10
CA THR A 136 -30.18 14.11 -60.56
C THR A 136 -28.86 13.32 -60.39
N ASP A 137 -28.95 12.17 -59.72
CA ASP A 137 -28.10 10.98 -59.88
C ASP A 137 -28.56 10.21 -61.15
N PRO A 138 -27.74 9.34 -61.80
CA PRO A 138 -27.53 7.99 -61.26
C PRO A 138 -26.20 7.26 -61.59
N GLU A 139 -26.04 6.10 -60.92
CA GLU A 139 -25.11 4.96 -61.14
C GLU A 139 -25.17 4.39 -62.60
N THR A 140 -24.33 3.49 -63.12
CA THR A 140 -23.74 2.23 -62.61
C THR A 140 -22.73 1.61 -63.63
N ASP A 141 -21.90 0.66 -63.14
CA ASP A 141 -21.36 -0.58 -63.75
C ASP A 141 -20.18 -0.64 -64.78
N ALA A 142 -19.06 -1.17 -64.25
CA ALA A 142 -18.30 -2.37 -64.63
C ALA A 142 -18.10 -2.80 -66.11
N ASP A 143 -16.82 -3.01 -66.50
CA ASP A 143 -16.44 -4.26 -67.19
C ASP A 143 -14.93 -4.62 -67.08
N THR A 144 -14.61 -5.83 -67.50
CA THR A 144 -13.69 -6.82 -66.93
C THR A 144 -12.33 -7.05 -67.67
N ASN A 145 -11.35 -7.62 -66.94
CA ASN A 145 -10.32 -8.64 -67.30
C ASN A 145 -9.26 -8.42 -68.42
N MET A 146 -7.95 -8.63 -68.12
CA MET A 146 -7.20 -9.92 -68.24
C MET A 146 -5.66 -9.76 -68.41
N ASP A 147 -4.90 -10.52 -67.61
CA ASP A 147 -3.53 -11.10 -67.75
C ASP A 147 -2.45 -10.51 -68.68
N THR A 148 -1.22 -10.36 -68.15
CA THR A 148 -0.11 -11.27 -68.49
C THR A 148 1.16 -11.08 -67.65
N ASP A 149 1.76 -12.23 -67.39
CA ASP A 149 2.99 -12.59 -66.68
C ASP A 149 4.33 -12.05 -67.23
N THR A 150 5.25 -11.82 -66.28
CA THR A 150 6.64 -12.33 -66.18
C THR A 150 7.74 -11.88 -67.18
N GLU A 151 8.94 -11.78 -66.58
CA GLU A 151 10.32 -11.85 -67.14
C GLU A 151 11.12 -10.53 -67.17
N THR A 152 12.07 -10.41 -66.24
CA THR A 152 13.21 -9.48 -66.33
C THR A 152 14.46 -10.28 -66.71
N PRO A 153 15.16 -9.95 -67.82
CA PRO A 153 16.33 -10.71 -68.27
C PRO A 153 17.62 -10.39 -67.51
N GLY A 154 18.46 -11.39 -67.31
CA GLY A 154 19.88 -11.23 -66.96
C GLY A 154 20.75 -10.85 -68.17
N ASP A 155 21.98 -10.38 -67.92
CA ASP A 155 23.22 -11.21 -68.02
C ASP A 155 24.51 -10.36 -68.15
N THR A 156 25.59 -10.83 -67.50
CA THR A 156 27.06 -10.71 -67.83
C THR A 156 27.78 -9.33 -67.90
N LEU A 157 29.06 -9.07 -67.54
CA LEU A 157 30.30 -9.71 -67.00
C LEU A 157 31.22 -8.50 -66.57
N ASP A 158 32.23 -8.52 -65.68
CA ASP A 158 33.60 -9.09 -65.81
C ASP A 158 34.45 -8.50 -64.63
N ASP A 159 34.99 -9.30 -63.69
CA ASP A 159 36.42 -9.71 -63.48
C ASP A 159 37.37 -8.59 -62.96
N THR A 160 37.98 -8.65 -61.77
CA THR A 160 39.22 -9.43 -61.48
C THR A 160 39.70 -9.29 -60.00
N ASP A 161 40.28 -10.39 -59.49
CA ASP A 161 41.35 -10.60 -58.48
C ASP A 161 41.23 -10.05 -57.03
N ILE A 162 41.30 -10.91 -55.99
CA ILE A 162 42.51 -11.35 -55.23
C ILE A 162 42.16 -12.63 -54.36
N PRO A 163 43.11 -13.35 -53.71
CA PRO A 163 43.47 -14.74 -53.99
C PRO A 163 42.91 -15.78 -53.00
N VAL A 164 42.98 -17.04 -53.43
CA VAL A 164 42.60 -18.26 -52.72
C VAL A 164 43.67 -18.63 -51.70
N GLU A 165 43.32 -18.69 -50.42
CA GLU A 165 43.99 -19.57 -49.45
C GLU A 165 43.03 -20.66 -48.99
N ASP A 166 43.63 -21.84 -48.91
CA ASP A 166 43.10 -23.17 -48.65
C ASP A 166 42.35 -23.26 -47.31
N VAL A 167 41.05 -23.54 -47.33
CA VAL A 167 40.35 -24.09 -46.16
C VAL A 167 39.72 -25.39 -46.60
N SER A 168 40.42 -26.44 -46.24
CA SER A 168 40.00 -27.83 -46.26
C SER A 168 38.58 -28.01 -45.70
N ASP A 169 37.80 -28.68 -46.53
CA ASP A 169 36.63 -29.49 -46.20
C ASP A 169 36.97 -30.43 -45.03
N ASP A 170 36.54 -30.04 -43.82
CA ASP A 170 36.32 -30.95 -42.70
C ASP A 170 34.84 -30.88 -42.34
N GLY A 171 34.13 -31.95 -42.68
CA GLY A 171 32.72 -32.14 -42.39
C GLY A 171 32.36 -32.23 -40.91
N ASP A 172 31.06 -32.25 -40.68
CA ASP A 172 30.37 -32.49 -39.41
C ASP A 172 30.51 -31.40 -38.33
N GLY A 173 30.00 -30.21 -38.67
CA GLY A 173 29.49 -29.25 -37.70
C GLY A 173 27.97 -29.18 -37.78
N ALA A 174 27.26 -30.18 -37.27
CA ALA A 174 25.88 -29.97 -36.88
C ALA A 174 25.90 -28.97 -35.72
N ASP A 175 25.78 -27.68 -36.05
CA ASP A 175 25.59 -26.61 -35.08
C ASP A 175 24.42 -27.02 -34.19
N SER A 176 24.78 -27.50 -33.01
CA SER A 176 23.82 -27.93 -32.01
C SER A 176 23.12 -26.65 -31.59
N LEU A 177 21.82 -26.55 -31.89
CA LEU A 177 20.97 -25.49 -31.36
C LEU A 177 21.24 -25.42 -29.85
N PRO A 178 21.42 -24.21 -29.28
CA PRO A 178 21.67 -24.08 -27.85
C PRO A 178 20.57 -24.83 -27.10
N ASP A 179 20.99 -25.60 -26.09
CA ASP A 179 20.05 -26.33 -25.24
C ASP A 179 18.96 -25.36 -24.76
N PRO A 180 17.67 -25.77 -24.76
CA PRO A 180 16.59 -24.91 -24.31
C PRO A 180 16.91 -24.45 -22.88
N VAL A 181 16.98 -23.13 -22.68
CA VAL A 181 17.16 -22.53 -21.36
C VAL A 181 16.03 -23.07 -20.48
N ALA A 182 16.40 -23.82 -19.44
CA ALA A 182 15.42 -24.34 -18.49
C ALA A 182 14.59 -23.16 -17.95
N PRO A 183 13.24 -23.29 -17.89
CA PRO A 183 12.40 -22.22 -17.35
C PRO A 183 12.86 -21.89 -15.93
N VAL A 184 13.04 -20.61 -15.66
CA VAL A 184 13.40 -20.13 -14.32
C VAL A 184 12.20 -20.37 -13.41
N GLU A 185 12.39 -21.13 -12.34
CA GLU A 185 11.34 -21.38 -11.35
C GLU A 185 10.91 -20.07 -10.68
N PRO A 186 9.60 -19.88 -10.42
CA PRO A 186 9.11 -18.67 -9.79
C PRO A 186 9.61 -18.54 -8.34
N THR A 187 9.99 -17.33 -7.94
CA THR A 187 10.49 -17.05 -6.58
C THR A 187 9.36 -16.73 -5.60
N PHE A 188 8.20 -16.34 -6.11
CA PHE A 188 6.98 -16.04 -5.37
C PHE A 188 5.75 -16.17 -6.26
N SER A 189 4.55 -16.05 -5.68
CA SER A 189 3.30 -16.02 -6.45
C SER A 189 2.40 -14.85 -6.03
N TYR A 190 1.59 -14.37 -6.96
CA TYR A 190 0.69 -13.25 -6.75
C TYR A 190 -0.53 -13.36 -7.67
N PHE A 191 -1.69 -12.90 -7.21
CA PHE A 191 -2.86 -12.80 -8.09
C PHE A 191 -2.69 -11.65 -9.08
N GLU A 192 -3.34 -11.74 -10.24
CA GLU A 192 -3.44 -10.66 -11.25
C GLU A 192 -3.82 -9.30 -10.62
N ALA A 193 -3.39 -8.19 -11.22
CA ALA A 193 -3.73 -6.87 -10.68
C ALA A 193 -5.25 -6.64 -10.70
N GLY A 194 -5.79 -5.95 -9.70
CA GLY A 194 -7.22 -5.80 -9.51
C GLY A 194 -7.94 -7.04 -8.94
N ALA A 195 -7.28 -8.18 -8.75
CA ALA A 195 -7.86 -9.34 -8.07
C ALA A 195 -7.87 -9.16 -6.53
N LEU A 196 -8.81 -8.35 -6.05
CA LEU A 196 -9.00 -8.06 -4.64
C LEU A 196 -9.51 -9.29 -3.85
N LEU A 197 -9.48 -9.19 -2.52
CA LEU A 197 -10.15 -10.16 -1.66
C LEU A 197 -11.68 -10.18 -1.96
N PRO A 198 -12.32 -11.36 -2.03
CA PRO A 198 -13.76 -11.44 -2.31
C PRO A 198 -14.60 -10.62 -1.31
N GLY A 199 -15.38 -9.67 -1.84
CA GLY A 199 -16.23 -8.78 -1.04
C GLY A 199 -15.53 -7.53 -0.48
N SER A 200 -14.23 -7.32 -0.74
CA SER A 200 -13.53 -6.09 -0.32
C SER A 200 -13.64 -4.94 -1.33
N GLY A 201 -14.12 -5.18 -2.55
CA GLY A 201 -14.36 -4.12 -3.54
C GLY A 201 -14.35 -4.63 -4.98
N GLN A 202 -14.13 -3.70 -5.91
CA GLN A 202 -13.88 -3.96 -7.32
C GLN A 202 -12.52 -3.36 -7.67
N GLY A 203 -11.57 -4.19 -8.11
CA GLY A 203 -10.22 -3.75 -8.44
C GLY A 203 -10.14 -2.96 -9.74
N ALA A 204 -8.97 -2.34 -9.95
CA ALA A 204 -8.67 -1.68 -11.22
C ALA A 204 -8.63 -2.71 -12.37
N PRO A 205 -9.28 -2.44 -13.52
CA PRO A 205 -9.40 -3.43 -14.59
C PRO A 205 -8.15 -3.57 -15.45
N GLU A 206 -7.24 -2.59 -15.39
CA GLU A 206 -6.09 -2.48 -16.28
C GLU A 206 -4.84 -3.13 -15.69
N GLN A 207 -4.16 -3.97 -16.47
CA GLN A 207 -2.89 -4.60 -16.09
C GLN A 207 -1.71 -3.73 -16.51
N ILE A 208 -1.55 -2.57 -15.85
CA ILE A 208 -0.52 -1.58 -16.20
C ILE A 208 0.47 -1.39 -15.05
N ALA A 209 1.77 -1.50 -15.35
CA ALA A 209 2.85 -1.11 -14.45
C ALA A 209 3.14 0.38 -14.63
N TYR A 210 2.57 1.19 -13.74
CA TYR A 210 2.65 2.65 -13.77
C TYR A 210 4.06 3.23 -13.46
N ALA A 211 4.90 2.47 -12.76
CA ALA A 211 6.30 2.81 -12.49
C ALA A 211 7.17 1.55 -12.65
N PRO A 212 7.39 1.10 -13.89
CA PRO A 212 8.01 -0.21 -14.18
C PRO A 212 9.48 -0.29 -13.75
N ASP A 213 10.13 0.86 -13.57
CA ASP A 213 11.54 1.04 -13.21
C ASP A 213 11.80 1.21 -11.71
N LEU A 214 10.74 1.21 -10.87
CA LEU A 214 10.90 1.44 -9.43
C LEU A 214 11.74 0.35 -8.75
N VAL A 215 12.51 0.72 -7.73
CA VAL A 215 13.14 -0.20 -6.77
C VAL A 215 12.11 -0.59 -5.73
N PHE A 216 12.05 -1.88 -5.35
CA PHE A 216 11.09 -2.34 -4.36
C PHE A 216 11.31 -1.62 -3.00
N PRO A 217 10.27 -1.07 -2.36
CA PRO A 217 10.44 -0.14 -1.24
C PRO A 217 10.94 -0.79 0.05
N ILE A 218 10.97 -2.12 0.14
CA ILE A 218 11.51 -2.85 1.29
C ILE A 218 12.86 -3.46 0.90
N ALA A 219 13.90 -3.12 1.66
CA ALA A 219 15.28 -3.42 1.30
C ALA A 219 15.55 -4.93 1.11
N ASP A 220 15.21 -5.75 2.10
CA ASP A 220 15.68 -7.15 2.16
C ASP A 220 14.70 -8.11 2.85
N ALA A 221 13.81 -7.65 3.72
CA ALA A 221 12.88 -8.52 4.43
C ALA A 221 11.85 -9.17 3.47
N PRO A 222 11.33 -10.38 3.80
CA PRO A 222 10.18 -10.96 3.12
C PRO A 222 8.98 -10.02 3.18
N THR A 223 8.16 -9.99 2.14
CA THR A 223 6.99 -9.08 2.08
C THR A 223 5.72 -9.78 1.61
N TYR A 224 4.59 -9.18 1.96
CA TYR A 224 3.26 -9.67 1.65
C TYR A 224 2.33 -8.51 1.30
N LEU A 225 2.05 -8.36 0.00
CA LEU A 225 1.08 -7.40 -0.51
C LEU A 225 -0.31 -7.99 -0.31
N GLN A 226 -1.09 -7.34 0.55
CA GLN A 226 -2.43 -7.80 0.94
C GLN A 226 -3.15 -6.70 1.71
N SER A 227 -4.48 -6.80 1.80
CA SER A 227 -5.30 -5.90 2.63
C SER A 227 -4.86 -5.91 4.09
N GLN A 228 -4.73 -4.74 4.72
CA GLN A 228 -4.58 -4.64 6.18
C GLN A 228 -5.92 -4.61 6.91
N VAL A 229 -7.00 -4.27 6.22
CA VAL A 229 -8.32 -4.10 6.83
C VAL A 229 -9.17 -5.38 6.74
N PHE A 230 -9.08 -6.07 5.60
CA PHE A 230 -9.83 -7.30 5.31
C PHE A 230 -9.02 -8.58 5.59
N SER A 231 -7.77 -8.48 6.05
CA SER A 231 -6.97 -9.62 6.53
C SER A 231 -6.87 -9.64 8.06
N PHE A 232 -6.31 -10.72 8.63
CA PHE A 232 -6.26 -10.90 10.08
C PHE A 232 -5.53 -9.75 10.77
N GLY A 233 -6.09 -9.27 11.89
CA GLY A 233 -5.63 -8.09 12.60
C GLY A 233 -6.15 -6.76 12.06
N GLY A 234 -6.90 -6.79 10.95
CA GLY A 234 -7.61 -5.65 10.41
C GLY A 234 -8.96 -5.40 11.08
N GLY A 235 -9.48 -4.18 10.91
CA GLY A 235 -10.75 -3.76 11.51
C GLY A 235 -11.97 -4.57 11.06
N VAL A 236 -11.96 -5.13 9.84
CA VAL A 236 -13.10 -5.89 9.28
C VAL A 236 -12.98 -7.37 9.57
N ALA A 237 -11.83 -8.00 9.29
CA ALA A 237 -11.65 -9.42 9.50
C ALA A 237 -11.41 -9.80 10.97
N GLY A 238 -10.97 -8.84 11.80
CA GLY A 238 -10.61 -9.07 13.19
C GLY A 238 -9.40 -9.99 13.34
N GLY A 239 -9.17 -10.51 14.54
CA GLY A 239 -8.04 -11.39 14.83
C GLY A 239 -6.75 -10.63 15.11
N ASP A 240 -5.61 -11.22 14.75
CA ASP A 240 -4.28 -10.73 15.12
C ASP A 240 -3.42 -10.39 13.90
N GLN A 241 -2.78 -9.23 13.89
CA GLN A 241 -1.95 -8.77 12.76
C GLN A 241 -0.68 -9.60 12.55
N CYS A 242 -0.20 -10.29 13.59
CA CYS A 242 0.94 -11.20 13.52
C CYS A 242 0.51 -12.65 13.25
N ASP A 243 -0.74 -12.90 12.86
CA ASP A 243 -1.19 -14.25 12.48
C ASP A 243 -0.38 -14.77 11.28
N SER A 244 0.07 -16.03 11.36
CA SER A 244 0.86 -16.67 10.30
C SER A 244 0.23 -16.63 8.91
N ARG A 245 -1.11 -16.58 8.82
CA ARG A 245 -1.83 -16.52 7.54
C ARG A 245 -1.61 -15.21 6.78
N ASN A 246 -1.19 -14.16 7.47
CA ASN A 246 -0.81 -12.90 6.84
C ASN A 246 0.59 -12.95 6.19
N TYR A 247 1.35 -14.04 6.36
CA TYR A 247 2.74 -14.15 5.88
C TYR A 247 2.83 -15.29 4.88
N ALA A 248 1.93 -15.29 3.89
CA ALA A 248 1.80 -16.32 2.88
C ALA A 248 1.55 -15.74 1.48
N TYR A 249 1.99 -16.49 0.48
CA TYR A 249 1.66 -16.30 -0.92
C TYR A 249 0.41 -17.11 -1.29
N PRO A 250 -0.29 -16.77 -2.39
CA PRO A 250 -0.03 -15.64 -3.28
C PRO A 250 -0.45 -14.27 -2.70
N TRP A 251 0.25 -13.21 -3.10
CA TRP A 251 -0.12 -11.82 -2.81
C TRP A 251 -1.43 -11.42 -3.48
N ARG A 252 -2.07 -10.37 -2.95
CA ARG A 252 -3.28 -9.77 -3.52
C ARG A 252 -3.19 -8.25 -3.56
N ASP A 253 -3.72 -7.71 -4.65
CA ASP A 253 -3.96 -6.27 -4.80
C ASP A 253 -4.98 -5.82 -3.75
N ASN A 254 -4.78 -4.62 -3.23
CA ASN A 254 -5.73 -3.96 -2.33
C ASN A 254 -6.04 -2.51 -2.74
N PHE A 255 -5.57 -2.06 -3.90
CA PHE A 255 -6.00 -0.82 -4.52
C PHE A 255 -7.47 -0.93 -4.92
N CYS A 256 -8.26 0.13 -4.78
CA CYS A 256 -9.72 0.12 -4.98
C CYS A 256 -10.55 -0.69 -3.97
N GLU A 257 -9.95 -1.22 -2.90
CA GLU A 257 -10.72 -1.73 -1.76
C GLU A 257 -11.62 -0.64 -1.19
N VAL A 258 -12.83 -1.01 -0.77
CA VAL A 258 -13.77 -0.06 -0.20
C VAL A 258 -13.22 0.48 1.12
N ARG A 259 -13.40 1.79 1.31
CA ARG A 259 -13.07 2.56 2.52
C ARG A 259 -14.26 3.44 2.88
N SER A 260 -14.24 4.02 4.08
CA SER A 260 -15.29 4.97 4.48
C SER A 260 -15.03 6.41 4.02
N ALA A 261 -13.75 6.79 3.95
CA ALA A 261 -13.30 8.10 3.51
C ALA A 261 -13.66 8.35 2.04
N ASN A 262 -14.03 9.59 1.70
CA ASN A 262 -14.41 9.97 0.34
C ASN A 262 -13.18 10.20 -0.56
N ARG A 263 -12.45 9.13 -0.84
CA ARG A 263 -11.29 9.07 -1.74
C ARG A 263 -11.71 8.46 -3.08
N THR A 264 -11.19 8.99 -4.19
CA THR A 264 -11.51 8.51 -5.54
C THR A 264 -10.26 8.37 -6.39
N SER A 265 -10.31 7.46 -7.36
CA SER A 265 -9.30 7.36 -8.41
C SER A 265 -10.01 7.06 -9.72
N PRO A 266 -9.60 7.65 -10.86
CA PRO A 266 -10.21 7.34 -12.16
C PRO A 266 -9.99 5.89 -12.59
N TYR A 267 -9.06 5.17 -11.95
CA TYR A 267 -8.77 3.76 -12.22
C TYR A 267 -9.63 2.80 -11.40
N CYS A 268 -10.42 3.32 -10.46
CA CYS A 268 -11.33 2.51 -9.65
C CYS A 268 -12.76 2.57 -10.21
N PRO A 269 -13.47 1.43 -10.29
CA PRO A 269 -14.87 1.40 -10.72
C PRO A 269 -15.86 2.11 -9.78
N GLN A 270 -15.43 2.48 -8.58
CA GLN A 270 -16.26 3.04 -7.51
C GLN A 270 -15.51 4.12 -6.71
N PRO A 271 -16.23 5.05 -6.06
CA PRO A 271 -15.65 5.98 -5.11
C PRO A 271 -15.42 5.32 -3.74
N LYS A 272 -14.85 6.08 -2.80
CA LYS A 272 -14.52 5.64 -1.44
C LYS A 272 -13.58 4.44 -1.43
N VAL A 273 -12.40 4.67 -2.00
CA VAL A 273 -11.45 3.62 -2.28
C VAL A 273 -10.13 3.79 -1.55
N HIS A 274 -9.46 2.67 -1.35
CA HIS A 274 -8.06 2.60 -0.98
C HIS A 274 -7.17 3.09 -2.13
N GLN A 275 -6.29 4.06 -1.86
CA GLN A 275 -5.47 4.79 -2.85
C GLN A 275 -3.98 4.41 -2.79
N GLY A 276 -3.68 3.14 -2.53
CA GLY A 276 -2.31 2.64 -2.48
C GLY A 276 -2.27 1.13 -2.47
N GLN A 277 -1.11 0.60 -2.11
CA GLN A 277 -0.91 -0.80 -1.78
C GLN A 277 -0.30 -0.91 -0.40
N ASP A 278 -0.89 -1.77 0.43
CA ASP A 278 -0.29 -2.09 1.72
C ASP A 278 0.68 -3.25 1.59
N ILE A 279 1.82 -3.12 2.24
CA ILE A 279 2.93 -4.05 2.21
C ILE A 279 3.23 -4.47 3.65
N ARG A 280 2.82 -5.69 4.01
CA ARG A 280 3.25 -6.31 5.26
C ARG A 280 4.67 -6.84 5.10
N VAL A 281 5.47 -6.80 6.16
CA VAL A 281 6.90 -7.09 6.10
C VAL A 281 7.34 -8.05 7.21
N GLY A 282 8.29 -8.92 6.88
CA GLY A 282 8.95 -9.83 7.81
C GLY A 282 8.20 -11.15 8.01
N THR A 283 8.19 -11.61 9.25
CA THR A 283 7.61 -12.88 9.69
C THR A 283 6.66 -12.66 10.87
N PRO A 284 5.83 -13.65 11.23
CA PRO A 284 5.02 -13.58 12.45
C PRO A 284 5.84 -13.26 13.71
N GLN A 285 7.05 -13.81 13.80
CA GLN A 285 7.97 -13.61 14.91
C GLN A 285 8.48 -12.17 14.95
N GLU A 286 8.89 -11.62 13.81
CA GLU A 286 9.35 -10.24 13.69
C GLU A 286 8.23 -9.22 13.95
N CYS A 287 7.01 -9.50 13.52
CA CYS A 287 5.84 -8.70 13.89
C CYS A 287 5.62 -8.69 15.40
N ASN A 288 5.77 -9.84 16.08
CA ASN A 288 5.71 -9.90 17.54
C ASN A 288 6.87 -9.16 18.21
N THR A 289 8.06 -9.13 17.58
CA THR A 289 9.18 -8.29 18.02
C THR A 289 8.80 -6.82 17.94
N LEU A 290 8.34 -6.33 16.79
CA LEU A 290 7.87 -4.94 16.62
C LEU A 290 6.79 -4.55 17.64
N ARG A 291 5.86 -5.46 17.94
CA ARG A 291 4.80 -5.26 18.94
C ARG A 291 5.37 -5.01 20.35
N ARG A 292 6.44 -5.70 20.72
CA ARG A 292 7.08 -5.59 22.04
C ARG A 292 8.11 -4.45 22.10
N THR A 293 8.60 -3.99 20.95
CA THR A 293 9.48 -2.83 20.85
C THR A 293 8.67 -1.54 21.04
N ALA A 294 9.21 -0.61 21.84
CA ALA A 294 8.65 0.73 21.98
C ALA A 294 8.53 1.39 20.61
N ALA A 295 7.44 2.13 20.37
CA ALA A 295 7.14 2.68 19.05
C ALA A 295 8.31 3.49 18.47
N THR A 296 8.92 4.35 19.29
CA THR A 296 10.07 5.19 18.94
C THR A 296 11.31 4.39 18.54
N ASP A 297 11.44 3.13 18.93
CA ASP A 297 12.66 2.32 18.75
C ASP A 297 12.54 1.27 17.63
N ARG A 298 11.38 1.17 16.98
CA ARG A 298 11.14 0.20 15.90
C ARG A 298 12.01 0.50 14.68
N THR A 299 12.96 -0.38 14.41
CA THR A 299 13.95 -0.22 13.34
C THR A 299 14.24 -1.55 12.61
N LEU A 300 13.29 -2.49 12.66
CA LEU A 300 13.53 -3.87 12.21
C LEU A 300 13.53 -4.01 10.68
N HIS A 301 12.60 -3.36 9.99
CA HIS A 301 12.42 -3.50 8.55
C HIS A 301 12.69 -2.18 7.84
N LYS A 302 13.73 -2.16 7.00
CA LYS A 302 14.19 -0.95 6.30
C LYS A 302 13.33 -0.64 5.08
N VAL A 303 12.98 0.63 4.95
CA VAL A 303 12.34 1.21 3.78
C VAL A 303 13.39 1.98 2.97
N VAL A 304 13.37 1.81 1.66
CA VAL A 304 14.29 2.46 0.73
C VAL A 304 13.54 3.37 -0.25
N ALA A 305 14.22 4.38 -0.77
CA ALA A 305 13.73 5.21 -1.86
C ALA A 305 13.57 4.35 -3.12
N VAL A 306 12.39 4.38 -3.73
CA VAL A 306 12.10 3.57 -4.92
C VAL A 306 12.70 4.13 -6.22
N SER A 307 13.20 5.37 -6.21
CA SER A 307 13.74 6.06 -7.38
C SER A 307 14.70 7.16 -6.95
N ASP A 308 15.61 7.52 -7.85
CA ASP A 308 16.37 8.78 -7.73
C ASP A 308 15.39 9.95 -7.72
N GLY A 309 15.56 10.88 -6.79
CA GLY A 309 14.65 12.01 -6.67
C GLY A 309 14.93 12.89 -5.45
N VAL A 310 13.91 13.63 -5.03
CA VAL A 310 13.98 14.52 -3.87
C VAL A 310 12.81 14.22 -2.95
N ILE A 311 13.08 14.16 -1.64
CA ILE A 311 12.04 14.10 -0.62
C ILE A 311 11.31 15.45 -0.61
N SER A 312 10.12 15.50 -1.21
CA SER A 312 9.38 16.75 -1.38
C SER A 312 8.59 17.16 -0.15
N HIS A 313 8.21 16.20 0.71
CA HIS A 313 7.43 16.46 1.92
C HIS A 313 7.65 15.37 2.97
N VAL A 314 7.65 15.77 4.25
CA VAL A 314 7.60 14.87 5.40
C VAL A 314 6.47 15.37 6.30
N GLY A 315 5.42 14.56 6.40
CA GLY A 315 4.24 14.84 7.23
C GLY A 315 4.34 14.14 8.59
N THR A 316 3.22 14.06 9.29
CA THR A 316 3.14 13.43 10.62
C THR A 316 3.21 11.91 10.58
N TYR A 317 2.91 11.28 9.43
CA TYR A 317 2.97 9.83 9.22
C TYR A 317 3.29 9.42 7.79
N SER A 318 3.75 10.37 6.96
CA SER A 318 4.03 10.13 5.54
C SER A 318 5.30 10.83 5.08
N VAL A 319 5.95 10.26 4.08
CA VAL A 319 7.07 10.85 3.35
C VAL A 319 6.76 10.80 1.86
N ASN A 320 6.96 11.90 1.16
CA ASN A 320 6.76 11.99 -0.29
C ASN A 320 8.11 12.13 -0.99
N LEU A 321 8.37 11.24 -1.95
CA LEU A 321 9.49 11.30 -2.88
C LEU A 321 8.98 11.72 -4.25
N ARG A 322 9.51 12.83 -4.79
CA ARG A 322 9.19 13.29 -6.14
C ARG A 322 10.27 12.83 -7.12
N ALA A 323 9.87 12.13 -8.17
CA ALA A 323 10.78 11.59 -9.18
C ALA A 323 10.05 11.33 -10.51
N GLY A 324 10.66 11.71 -11.64
CA GLY A 324 10.18 11.34 -12.98
C GLY A 324 8.72 11.67 -13.30
N GLY A 325 8.20 12.81 -12.81
CA GLY A 325 6.78 13.19 -13.00
C GLY A 325 5.79 12.48 -12.07
N ARG A 326 6.31 11.76 -11.06
CA ARG A 326 5.55 10.99 -10.08
C ARG A 326 5.83 11.49 -8.66
N ILE A 327 4.91 11.20 -7.77
CA ILE A 327 5.10 11.28 -6.33
C ILE A 327 4.90 9.88 -5.77
N PHE A 328 5.90 9.38 -5.06
CA PHE A 328 5.85 8.14 -4.30
C PHE A 328 5.64 8.49 -2.84
N LYS A 329 4.54 8.04 -2.26
CA LYS A 329 4.21 8.32 -0.85
C LYS A 329 4.36 7.06 -0.02
N TYR A 330 5.13 7.18 1.04
CA TYR A 330 5.42 6.13 2.02
C TYR A 330 4.72 6.51 3.31
N MET A 331 3.87 5.65 3.84
CA MET A 331 3.11 5.93 5.05
C MET A 331 3.34 4.85 6.09
N HIS A 332 3.06 5.20 7.35
CA HIS A 332 3.19 4.29 8.50
C HIS A 332 4.64 3.83 8.75
N MET A 333 5.60 4.65 8.34
CA MET A 333 6.99 4.49 8.76
C MET A 333 7.19 4.99 10.20
N ASN A 334 8.28 4.57 10.85
CA ASN A 334 8.70 5.16 12.12
C ASN A 334 9.22 6.57 11.85
N MET A 335 8.42 7.57 12.19
CA MET A 335 8.70 8.98 11.87
C MET A 335 9.84 9.55 12.72
N ASP A 336 10.11 8.97 13.90
CA ASP A 336 11.24 9.35 14.77
C ASP A 336 12.59 8.77 14.30
N LYS A 337 12.56 7.85 13.32
CA LYS A 337 13.74 7.14 12.82
C LYS A 337 13.95 7.28 11.31
N LEU A 338 13.38 8.32 10.70
CA LEU A 338 13.69 8.67 9.32
C LEU A 338 15.18 8.98 9.14
N GLN A 339 15.71 8.61 7.99
CA GLN A 339 17.10 8.88 7.58
C GLN A 339 17.19 10.08 6.62
N VAL A 340 16.06 10.74 6.38
CA VAL A 340 15.88 11.82 5.43
C VAL A 340 14.98 12.90 6.01
N LYS A 341 15.05 14.10 5.44
CA LYS A 341 14.12 15.21 5.68
C LYS A 341 13.68 15.82 4.34
N ALA A 342 12.64 16.65 4.37
CA ALA A 342 12.20 17.39 3.21
C ALA A 342 13.36 18.21 2.60
N GLY A 343 13.48 18.16 1.27
CA GLY A 343 14.54 18.77 0.47
C GLY A 343 15.75 17.87 0.21
N ASP A 344 15.89 16.74 0.90
CA ASP A 344 17.04 15.85 0.68
C ASP A 344 16.95 15.15 -0.70
N PRO A 345 18.04 15.14 -1.49
CA PRO A 345 18.14 14.24 -2.64
C PRO A 345 18.35 12.80 -2.16
N VAL A 346 17.79 11.85 -2.89
CA VAL A 346 17.95 10.41 -2.64
C VAL A 346 18.23 9.66 -3.92
N GLU A 347 18.96 8.55 -3.79
CA GLU A 347 19.17 7.57 -4.86
C GLU A 347 18.23 6.37 -4.69
N ALA A 348 17.87 5.71 -5.79
CA ALA A 348 17.09 4.48 -5.75
C ALA A 348 17.81 3.41 -4.91
N GLY A 349 17.10 2.79 -3.98
CA GLY A 349 17.65 1.85 -3.00
C GLY A 349 18.28 2.51 -1.76
N GLN A 350 18.38 3.84 -1.69
CA GLN A 350 18.85 4.52 -0.49
C GLN A 350 17.90 4.29 0.68
N HIS A 351 18.44 3.90 1.83
CA HIS A 351 17.66 3.73 3.07
C HIS A 351 17.10 5.07 3.56
N ILE A 352 15.77 5.15 3.73
CA ILE A 352 15.05 6.38 4.12
C ILE A 352 14.36 6.28 5.48
N GLY A 353 14.11 5.08 5.99
CA GLY A 353 13.41 4.89 7.26
C GLY A 353 13.07 3.43 7.51
N TYR A 354 12.12 3.21 8.42
CA TYR A 354 11.72 1.87 8.85
C TYR A 354 10.21 1.71 8.86
N VAL A 355 9.73 0.51 8.56
CA VAL A 355 8.31 0.16 8.69
C VAL A 355 7.87 0.23 10.16
N SER A 356 6.72 0.83 10.42
CA SER A 356 6.11 0.97 11.74
C SER A 356 4.58 0.88 11.60
N ASN A 357 3.85 1.61 12.44
CA ASN A 357 2.41 1.77 12.40
C ASN A 357 1.96 3.20 12.74
N ASP A 358 2.83 4.18 12.50
CA ASP A 358 2.58 5.59 12.84
C ASP A 358 1.44 6.13 11.97
N PHE A 359 0.49 6.85 12.59
CA PHE A 359 -0.72 7.35 11.89
C PHE A 359 -1.01 8.83 12.20
N GLY A 360 -0.08 9.54 12.86
CA GLY A 360 -0.32 10.90 13.36
C GLY A 360 -1.36 10.99 14.48
N GLY A 361 -1.77 9.84 15.03
CA GLY A 361 -2.80 9.69 16.05
C GLY A 361 -2.84 8.24 16.55
N THR A 362 -4.02 7.62 16.50
CA THR A 362 -4.17 6.20 16.86
C THR A 362 -3.40 5.32 15.87
N PRO A 363 -2.42 4.53 16.33
CA PRO A 363 -1.60 3.71 15.44
C PRO A 363 -2.40 2.67 14.66
N THR A 364 -1.95 2.35 13.44
CA THR A 364 -2.52 1.27 12.61
C THR A 364 -1.82 -0.08 12.88
N THR A 365 -1.94 -1.05 11.97
CA THR A 365 -1.17 -2.30 11.94
C THR A 365 0.27 -2.06 11.43
N PHE A 366 1.17 -3.01 11.63
CA PHE A 366 2.55 -2.92 11.11
C PHE A 366 2.61 -3.21 9.62
N HIS A 367 2.76 -2.17 8.80
CA HIS A 367 2.90 -2.27 7.35
C HIS A 367 3.46 -0.96 6.78
N LEU A 368 3.88 -1.01 5.52
CA LEU A 368 4.12 0.18 4.71
C LEU A 368 2.91 0.36 3.79
N HIS A 369 2.23 1.50 3.88
CA HIS A 369 1.26 1.90 2.86
C HIS A 369 1.98 2.73 1.80
N PHE A 370 1.90 2.29 0.55
CA PHE A 370 2.66 2.85 -0.57
C PHE A 370 1.72 3.34 -1.67
N GLU A 371 1.82 4.62 -2.02
CA GLU A 371 1.03 5.22 -3.10
C GLU A 371 1.92 5.70 -4.23
N ILE A 372 1.36 5.69 -5.45
CA ILE A 372 1.92 6.39 -6.60
C ILE A 372 0.89 7.41 -7.06
N THR A 373 1.32 8.67 -7.15
CA THR A 373 0.56 9.73 -7.79
C THR A 373 1.28 10.16 -9.06
N GLN A 374 0.56 10.29 -10.17
CA GLN A 374 1.12 10.75 -11.43
C GLN A 374 0.39 11.99 -11.91
N ASN A 375 1.11 12.84 -12.62
CA ASN A 375 0.49 13.90 -13.40
C ASN A 375 0.08 13.31 -14.76
N ASP A 376 -1.22 13.24 -15.02
CA ASP A 376 -1.77 12.68 -16.26
C ASP A 376 -1.73 13.66 -17.45
N GLY A 377 -1.10 14.83 -17.27
CA GLY A 377 -0.92 15.84 -18.32
C GLY A 377 -2.17 16.70 -18.59
N GLY A 378 -3.29 16.51 -17.88
CA GLY A 378 -4.51 17.29 -18.11
C GLY A 378 -5.46 17.46 -16.92
N ALA A 379 -5.49 16.55 -15.95
CA ALA A 379 -6.42 16.54 -14.81
C ALA A 379 -5.73 16.67 -13.44
N GLY A 380 -4.41 16.89 -13.41
CA GLY A 380 -3.66 17.09 -12.18
C GLY A 380 -3.05 15.80 -11.64
N TRP A 381 -2.87 15.75 -10.33
CA TRP A 381 -2.23 14.62 -9.64
C TRP A 381 -3.28 13.54 -9.34
N VAL A 382 -3.14 12.36 -9.97
CA VAL A 382 -4.06 11.23 -9.80
C VAL A 382 -3.36 10.03 -9.17
N HIS A 383 -4.03 9.34 -8.25
CA HIS A 383 -3.52 8.09 -7.68
C HIS A 383 -3.68 6.95 -8.67
N VAL A 384 -2.57 6.28 -9.00
CA VAL A 384 -2.52 5.16 -9.94
C VAL A 384 -2.26 3.84 -9.19
N PRO A 385 -2.72 2.68 -9.70
CA PRO A 385 -2.44 1.38 -9.10
C PRO A 385 -0.94 1.06 -8.98
N PRO A 386 -0.40 0.83 -7.76
CA PRO A 386 1.01 0.52 -7.58
C PRO A 386 1.34 -0.98 -7.68
N TYR A 387 0.33 -1.85 -7.50
CA TYR A 387 0.51 -3.29 -7.27
C TYR A 387 1.37 -4.00 -8.33
N LEU A 388 1.06 -3.84 -9.62
CA LEU A 388 1.83 -4.51 -10.67
C LEU A 388 3.28 -3.97 -10.78
N SER A 389 3.48 -2.68 -10.52
CA SER A 389 4.82 -2.08 -10.48
C SER A 389 5.65 -2.67 -9.33
N LEU A 390 5.01 -2.89 -8.17
CA LEU A 390 5.64 -3.52 -7.01
C LEU A 390 5.95 -5.00 -7.24
N ALA A 391 5.05 -5.76 -7.87
CA ALA A 391 5.31 -7.16 -8.24
C ALA A 391 6.55 -7.27 -9.13
N GLN A 392 6.62 -6.48 -10.21
CA GLN A 392 7.78 -6.44 -11.12
C GLN A 392 9.08 -5.98 -10.43
N ALA A 393 8.98 -5.05 -9.47
CA ALA A 393 10.12 -4.62 -8.68
C ALA A 393 10.62 -5.72 -7.74
N TYR A 394 9.71 -6.53 -7.18
CA TYR A 394 10.07 -7.67 -6.36
C TYR A 394 10.72 -8.79 -7.19
N GLU A 395 10.26 -9.04 -8.41
CA GLU A 395 10.93 -9.97 -9.35
C GLU A 395 12.41 -9.59 -9.56
N ARG A 396 12.67 -8.30 -9.80
CA ARG A 396 14.04 -7.78 -9.94
C ARG A 396 14.85 -7.94 -8.66
N ARG A 397 14.24 -7.71 -7.50
CA ARG A 397 14.91 -7.84 -6.18
C ARG A 397 15.29 -9.30 -5.89
N GLU A 398 14.38 -10.24 -6.16
CA GLU A 398 14.59 -11.67 -5.91
C GLU A 398 15.32 -12.40 -7.05
N GLY A 399 15.57 -11.72 -8.17
CA GLY A 399 16.32 -12.27 -9.30
C GLY A 399 15.57 -13.36 -10.07
N GLY A 400 14.24 -13.39 -10.00
CA GLY A 400 13.41 -14.40 -10.66
C GLY A 400 11.97 -13.94 -10.84
N PRO A 401 11.21 -14.58 -11.75
CA PRO A 401 9.84 -14.19 -12.06
C PRO A 401 8.90 -14.55 -10.90
N GLY A 402 7.78 -13.83 -10.81
CA GLY A 402 6.65 -14.21 -9.98
C GLY A 402 5.65 -15.05 -10.78
N GLU A 403 5.03 -16.02 -10.13
CA GLU A 403 3.93 -16.78 -10.71
C GLU A 403 2.62 -16.00 -10.59
N VAL A 404 2.01 -15.66 -11.73
CA VAL A 404 0.67 -15.07 -11.76
C VAL A 404 -0.37 -16.16 -11.54
N VAL A 405 -1.20 -15.94 -10.52
CA VAL A 405 -2.34 -16.80 -10.20
C VAL A 405 -3.62 -16.12 -10.71
N GLU A 406 -4.27 -16.74 -11.68
CA GLU A 406 -5.55 -16.26 -12.21
C GLU A 406 -6.64 -16.42 -11.14
N ALA A 407 -7.34 -15.33 -10.80
CA ALA A 407 -8.33 -15.36 -9.72
C ALA A 407 -9.50 -16.30 -10.05
N GLY A 408 -9.85 -16.42 -11.33
CA GLY A 408 -10.89 -17.32 -11.83
C GLY A 408 -10.56 -18.83 -11.72
N ASN A 409 -9.27 -19.18 -11.60
CA ASN A 409 -8.82 -20.58 -11.53
C ASN A 409 -8.64 -21.10 -10.11
N VAL A 410 -8.68 -20.21 -9.11
CA VAL A 410 -8.63 -20.60 -7.70
C VAL A 410 -10.03 -20.49 -7.12
N GLY A 411 -10.67 -21.63 -6.89
CA GLY A 411 -11.86 -21.70 -6.05
C GLY A 411 -11.50 -21.33 -4.61
N VAL A 412 -11.29 -20.06 -4.33
CA VAL A 412 -11.07 -19.60 -2.96
C VAL A 412 -12.41 -19.79 -2.24
N ALA A 413 -12.49 -20.80 -1.39
CA ALA A 413 -13.61 -21.02 -0.48
C ALA A 413 -13.59 -19.97 0.64
N THR A 414 -13.53 -18.69 0.28
CA THR A 414 -13.71 -17.57 1.19
C THR A 414 -15.11 -17.04 0.94
N THR A 415 -15.98 -17.19 1.94
CA THR A 415 -17.25 -16.47 1.98
C THR A 415 -16.92 -14.98 1.79
N PRO A 416 -17.54 -14.30 0.81
CA PRO A 416 -17.28 -12.89 0.61
C PRO A 416 -17.57 -12.13 1.90
N PHE A 417 -16.72 -11.14 2.20
CA PHE A 417 -16.95 -10.28 3.36
C PHE A 417 -18.30 -9.56 3.21
N VAL A 418 -19.10 -9.60 4.27
CA VAL A 418 -20.31 -8.78 4.39
C VAL A 418 -19.96 -7.63 5.33
N ILE A 419 -19.76 -6.45 4.75
CA ILE A 419 -19.50 -5.23 5.53
C ILE A 419 -20.80 -4.83 6.23
N PRO A 420 -20.85 -4.78 7.57
CA PRO A 420 -22.02 -4.32 8.30
C PRO A 420 -22.37 -2.88 7.95
N GLU A 421 -23.67 -2.58 7.87
CA GLU A 421 -24.14 -1.22 7.64
C GLU A 421 -23.63 -0.28 8.75
N GLY A 422 -23.05 0.86 8.36
CA GLY A 422 -22.50 1.85 9.28
C GLY A 422 -21.11 1.54 9.84
N MET A 423 -20.46 0.44 9.43
CA MET A 423 -19.06 0.19 9.78
C MET A 423 -18.15 1.24 9.14
N GLU A 424 -17.27 1.82 9.96
CA GLU A 424 -16.22 2.69 9.47
C GLU A 424 -14.98 1.86 9.11
N ILE A 425 -14.59 1.92 7.84
CA ILE A 425 -13.42 1.22 7.29
C ILE A 425 -12.34 2.28 7.10
N ILE A 426 -11.51 2.42 8.13
CA ILE A 426 -10.40 3.36 8.18
C ILE A 426 -9.12 2.60 7.85
N GLU A 427 -8.48 3.04 6.76
CA GLU A 427 -7.05 3.04 6.43
C GLU A 427 -6.92 3.72 5.06
#